data_AF-A0A8H6HJA6-F1
#
_entry.id   AF-A0A8H6HJA6-F1
#
_cell.length_a   1.000
_cell.length_b   1.000
_cell.length_c   1.000
_cell.angle_alpha   90.00
_cell.angle_beta   90.00
_cell.angle_gamma   90.00
#
_symmetry.space_group_name_H-M   'P 1'
#
loop_
_entity.id
_entity.type
_entity.pdbx_description
1 polymer ?
#
loop_
_entity_poly.entity_id
_entity_poly.type
_entity_poly.pdbx_seq_one_letter_code
_entity_poly.pdbx_strand_id
1 'polypeptide(L)' 'TPIKRAWIWHYQRDDRKIFIKIGNILNLNPSVVSRNFNKLERQGSDPDFYAKTSISERPRLITPHAE' A
#
# COMPACT_ATOMS: atom_id res chain seq x y z
N THR A 1 4.47 0.97 -6.69
CA THR A 1 5.34 -0.17 -7.07
C THR A 1 5.98 -0.78 -5.84
N PRO A 2 6.38 -2.06 -5.86
CA PRO A 2 6.98 -2.75 -4.71
C PRO A 2 8.19 -2.01 -4.15
N ILE A 3 9.07 -1.53 -5.03
CA ILE A 3 10.24 -0.72 -4.69
C ILE A 3 9.84 0.51 -3.85
N LYS A 4 8.85 1.29 -4.29
CA LYS A 4 8.39 2.47 -3.52
C LYS A 4 7.83 2.09 -2.14
N ARG A 5 7.18 0.93 -2.00
CA ARG A 5 6.67 0.45 -0.70
C ARG A 5 7.81 0.07 0.25
N ALA A 6 8.85 -0.60 -0.26
CA ALA A 6 10.06 -0.89 0.50
C ALA A 6 10.75 0.39 0.97
N TRP A 7 10.92 1.39 0.09
CA TRP A 7 11.49 2.69 0.49
C TRP A 7 10.67 3.40 1.56
N ILE A 8 9.33 3.38 1.46
CA ILE A 8 8.45 3.95 2.50
C ILE A 8 8.68 3.25 3.85
N TRP A 9 8.80 1.92 3.86
CA TRP A 9 9.05 1.15 5.07
C TRP A 9 10.39 1.48 5.72
N HIS A 10 11.47 1.51 4.93
CA HIS A 10 12.81 1.84 5.42
C HIS A 10 12.89 3.27 5.97
N TYR A 11 12.46 4.28 5.20
CA TYR A 11 12.54 5.68 5.64
C TYR A 11 11.74 5.98 6.91
N GLN A 12 10.65 5.26 7.15
CA GLN A 12 9.84 5.48 8.33
C GLN A 12 10.41 4.78 9.58
N ARG A 13 11.07 3.62 9.44
CA ARG A 13 11.72 2.94 10.56
C ARG A 13 13.04 3.58 10.97
N ASP A 14 13.88 3.95 10.01
CA ASP A 14 15.23 4.46 10.28
C ASP A 14 15.22 5.91 10.77
N ASP A 15 14.44 6.79 10.13
CA ASP A 15 14.50 8.23 10.42
C ASP A 15 13.22 8.79 11.09
N ARG A 16 12.16 7.99 11.26
CA ARG A 16 10.81 8.47 11.63
C ARG A 16 10.40 9.73 10.87
N LYS A 17 10.76 9.79 9.59
CA LYS A 17 10.54 10.98 8.75
C LYS A 17 9.05 11.31 8.66
N ILE A 18 8.75 12.60 8.55
CA ILE A 18 7.38 13.05 8.29
C ILE A 18 6.96 12.53 6.91
N PHE A 19 5.76 11.95 6.78
CA PHE A 19 5.25 11.37 5.52
C PHE A 19 5.35 12.33 4.32
N ILE A 20 5.27 13.65 4.57
CA ILE A 20 5.45 14.71 3.57
C ILE A 20 6.83 14.64 2.92
N LYS A 21 7.89 14.44 3.71
CA LYS A 21 9.27 14.38 3.23
C LYS A 21 9.52 13.14 2.38
N ILE A 22 8.97 11.99 2.79
CA ILE A 22 9.04 10.74 2.03
C ILE A 22 8.26 10.88 0.72
N GLY A 23 7.09 11.53 0.75
CA GLY A 23 6.31 11.86 -0.43
C GLY A 23 7.11 12.68 -1.44
N ASN A 24 7.80 13.73 -0.99
CA ASN A 24 8.65 14.55 -1.85
C ASN A 24 9.80 13.76 -2.48
N ILE A 25 10.48 12.88 -1.71
CA ILE A 25 11.59 12.06 -2.22
C ILE A 25 11.11 11.04 -3.26
N LEU A 26 9.97 10.39 -3.01
CA LEU A 26 9.45 9.32 -3.87
C LEU A 26 8.52 9.81 -4.98
N ASN A 27 8.34 11.14 -5.06
CA ASN A 27 7.35 11.83 -5.87
C ASN A 27 5.96 11.16 -5.74
N LEU A 28 5.51 11.05 -4.49
CA LEU A 28 4.25 10.45 -4.09
C LEU A 28 3.48 11.43 -3.20
N ASN A 29 2.15 11.36 -3.28
CA ASN A 29 1.30 12.09 -2.37
C ASN A 29 1.50 11.58 -0.92
N PRO A 30 1.68 12.46 0.08
CA PRO A 30 1.86 12.06 1.48
C PRO A 30 0.77 11.13 2.02
N SER A 31 -0.48 11.30 1.56
CA SER A 31 -1.60 10.42 1.94
C SER A 31 -1.40 8.99 1.42
N VAL A 32 -0.79 8.82 0.24
CA VAL A 32 -0.45 7.51 -0.33
C VAL A 32 0.70 6.86 0.44
N VAL A 33 1.67 7.66 0.89
CA VAL A 33 2.77 7.19 1.75
C VAL A 33 2.22 6.68 3.08
N SER A 34 1.42 7.49 3.77
CA SER A 34 0.80 7.12 5.04
C SER A 34 -0.04 5.85 4.93
N ARG A 35 -0.91 5.76 3.90
CA ARG A 35 -1.74 4.58 3.67
C ARG A 35 -0.91 3.32 3.39
N ASN A 36 0.18 3.44 2.61
CA ASN A 36 1.06 2.30 2.35
C ASN A 36 1.82 1.87 3.60
N PHE A 37 2.35 2.82 4.38
CA PHE A 37 3.05 2.53 5.62
C PHE A 37 2.15 1.80 6.62
N ASN A 38 0.96 2.34 6.91
CA ASN A 38 0.00 1.69 7.82
C ASN A 38 -0.38 0.28 7.36
N LYS A 39 -0.40 0.05 6.04
CA LYS A 39 -0.71 -1.27 5.48
C LYS A 39 0.45 -2.26 5.67
N LEU A 40 1.69 -1.81 5.48
CA LEU A 40 2.89 -2.62 5.71
C LEU A 40 3.06 -2.91 7.21
N GLU A 41 2.81 -1.92 8.07
CA GLU A 41 2.85 -2.09 9.53
C GLU A 41 1.89 -3.17 10.03
N ARG A 42 0.67 -3.23 9.46
CA ARG A 42 -0.30 -4.28 9.77
C ARG A 42 0.12 -5.68 9.32
N GLN A 43 1.04 -5.80 8.36
CA GLN A 43 1.57 -7.10 7.95
C GLN A 43 2.64 -7.63 8.93
N GLY A 44 3.15 -6.77 9.82
CA GLY A 44 4.13 -7.13 10.83
C GLY A 44 5.56 -6.74 10.46
N SER A 45 6.53 -7.37 11.14
CA SER A 45 7.94 -7.00 11.06
C SER A 45 8.59 -7.26 9.70
N ASP A 46 8.05 -8.20 8.92
CA ASP A 46 8.50 -8.59 7.58
C ASP A 46 7.34 -8.43 6.57
N PRO A 47 7.04 -7.20 6.12
CA PRO A 47 5.90 -6.97 5.25
C PRO A 47 6.22 -7.33 3.80
N ASP A 48 5.32 -8.09 3.17
CA ASP A 48 5.45 -8.43 1.75
C ASP A 48 5.16 -7.19 0.86
N PHE A 49 6.23 -6.65 0.28
CA PHE A 49 6.20 -5.50 -0.63
C PHE A 49 5.60 -5.83 -2.01
N TYR A 50 5.66 -7.09 -2.41
CA TYR A 50 5.20 -7.61 -3.69
C TYR A 50 3.78 -8.15 -3.66
N ALA A 51 3.20 -8.30 -2.47
CA ALA A 51 1.80 -8.65 -2.29
C ALA A 51 0.93 -7.76 -3.17
N LYS A 52 0.49 -8.32 -4.31
CA LYS A 52 -0.53 -7.72 -5.15
C LYS A 52 -1.73 -7.61 -4.24
N THR A 53 -2.25 -6.40 -4.08
CA THR A 53 -3.60 -6.25 -3.56
C THR A 53 -4.49 -7.03 -4.49
N SER A 54 -4.89 -8.22 -4.07
CA SER A 54 -5.95 -9.00 -4.70
C SER A 54 -7.12 -8.05 -4.76
N ILE A 55 -7.35 -7.48 -5.94
CA ILE A 55 -8.60 -6.83 -6.26
C ILE A 55 -9.58 -7.97 -6.05
N SER A 56 -10.38 -7.88 -5.01
CA SER A 56 -11.50 -8.79 -4.82
C SER A 56 -12.33 -8.63 -6.09
N GLU A 57 -12.12 -9.54 -7.05
CA GLU A 57 -13.04 -9.75 -8.15
C GLU A 57 -14.32 -10.21 -7.47
N ARG A 58 -15.14 -9.23 -7.10
CA ARG A 58 -16.50 -9.47 -6.64
C ARG A 58 -17.16 -10.21 -7.80
N PRO A 59 -17.52 -11.50 -7.66
CA PRO A 59 -18.16 -12.21 -8.75
C PRO A 59 -19.42 -11.42 -9.09
N ARG A 60 -19.52 -10.94 -10.34
CA ARG A 60 -20.76 -10.37 -10.84
C ARG A 60 -21.74 -11.53 -10.89
N LEU A 61 -22.61 -11.64 -9.89
CA LEU A 61 -23.71 -12.59 -9.90
C LEU A 61 -24.54 -12.28 -11.15
N ILE A 62 -24.44 -13.13 -12.17
CA ILE A 62 -25.35 -13.08 -13.30
C ILE A 62 -26.59 -13.84 -12.81
N THR A 63 -27.56 -13.12 -12.25
CA THR A 63 -28.86 -13.71 -11.97
C THR A 63 -29.55 -14.00 -13.31
N PRO A 64 -29.98 -15.25 -13.60
CA PRO A 64 -30.78 -15.50 -14.79
C PRO A 64 -32.09 -14.73 -14.67
N HIS A 65 -32.42 -13.94 -15.69
CA HIS A 65 -33.73 -13.32 -15.82
C HIS A 65 -34.72 -14.43 -16.14
N ALA A 66 -35.66 -14.69 -15.24
CA ALA A 66 -36.80 -15.57 -15.54
C ALA A 66 -37.83 -14.73 -16.30
N GLU A 67 -38.12 -15.14 -17.54
CA GLU A 67 -39.28 -14.68 -18.32
C GLU A 67 -40.60 -15.21 -17.74
#